data_AF-A0AAX1QY61-F1
#
_entry.id   AF-A0AAX1QY61-F1
#
_cell.length_a   1.000
_cell.length_b   1.000
_cell.length_c   1.000
_cell.angle_alpha   90.00
_cell.angle_beta   90.00
_cell.angle_gamma   90.00
#
_symmetry.space_group_name_H-M   'P 1'
#
loop_
_entity.id
_entity.type
_entity.pdbx_description
1 polymer ?
#
loop_
_entity_poly.entity_id
_entity_poly.type
_entity_poly.pdbx_seq_one_letter_code
_entity_poly.pdbx_strand_id
1 'polypeptide(L)'
;MNKHNEFDDNEEVVVIERRDKQSYLYIAIAAVLGIALGGLIGSSVTTSRWEASYQALQNQLEQLNNAKTEVSKAAEISEQNQEEAWQHKMEQALEKQREEWQAEAVQRDKYVAELEKRNLNLEQQLNEQKMALELTNAQNNQLNRQADMQVTMLERSRELFQRELKIKQELEGLQKERDSLVPKLKVLKKECDIYLEGKSWDAQSDACDKQDEANSRVSQIDQMIRVHQMDLEEIKALSEEIGL
;
A
#
# COMPACT_ATOMS: atom_id res chain seq x y z
N MET A 1 8.83 -28.56 -38.39
CA MET A 1 8.13 -28.30 -37.11
C MET A 1 9.17 -28.43 -36.02
N ASN A 2 9.81 -27.34 -35.56
CA ASN A 2 9.34 -26.29 -34.64
C ASN A 2 8.88 -26.82 -33.27
N LYS A 3 9.67 -26.52 -32.23
CA LYS A 3 9.38 -25.63 -31.07
C LYS A 3 10.45 -25.93 -29.98
N HIS A 4 11.44 -25.07 -29.72
CA HIS A 4 11.40 -23.84 -28.90
C HIS A 4 10.81 -24.02 -27.48
N ASN A 5 11.69 -23.81 -26.50
CA ASN A 5 11.52 -23.32 -25.12
C ASN A 5 12.99 -23.03 -24.68
N GLU A 6 13.55 -21.83 -24.80
CA GLU A 6 13.23 -20.52 -24.18
C GLU A 6 13.58 -20.49 -22.69
N PHE A 7 14.71 -19.84 -22.42
CA PHE A 7 15.32 -19.25 -21.20
C PHE A 7 16.80 -19.06 -21.60
N ASP A 8 17.14 -18.17 -22.53
CA ASP A 8 17.32 -16.71 -22.38
C ASP A 8 17.73 -16.18 -21.00
N ASP A 9 18.68 -15.24 -21.06
CA ASP A 9 19.30 -14.40 -20.03
C ASP A 9 20.38 -14.99 -19.12
N ASN A 10 21.55 -15.24 -19.72
CA ASN A 10 22.84 -14.97 -19.05
C ASN A 10 23.49 -13.74 -19.71
N GLU A 11 23.22 -12.56 -19.17
CA GLU A 11 23.95 -11.32 -19.50
C GLU A 11 25.42 -11.44 -19.08
N GLU A 12 26.26 -11.69 -20.08
CA GLU A 12 27.47 -10.93 -20.41
C GLU A 12 27.96 -9.94 -19.34
N VAL A 13 28.78 -10.44 -18.41
CA VAL A 13 29.60 -9.59 -17.55
C VAL A 13 30.73 -9.01 -18.40
N VAL A 14 30.61 -7.73 -18.72
CA VAL A 14 31.71 -6.90 -19.24
C VAL A 14 32.81 -6.85 -18.18
N VAL A 15 33.85 -7.66 -18.36
CA VAL A 15 35.10 -7.55 -17.59
C VAL A 15 35.83 -6.32 -18.10
N ILE A 16 35.73 -5.23 -17.35
CA ILE A 16 36.61 -4.07 -17.51
C ILE A 16 38.00 -4.52 -17.02
N GLU A 17 38.95 -4.58 -17.95
CA GLU A 17 40.37 -4.77 -17.65
C GLU A 17 40.85 -3.76 -16.60
N ARG A 18 41.39 -4.25 -15.48
CA ARG A 18 42.32 -3.49 -14.65
C ARG A 18 43.70 -4.12 -14.80
N ARG A 19 44.52 -3.45 -15.59
CA ARG A 19 45.94 -3.73 -15.83
C ARG A 19 46.72 -3.73 -14.51
N ASP A 20 47.05 -4.92 -14.01
CA ASP A 20 47.85 -5.09 -12.81
C ASP A 20 49.35 -4.91 -13.11
N LYS A 21 50.03 -4.10 -12.30
CA LYS A 21 51.45 -3.73 -12.43
C LYS A 21 52.38 -4.68 -11.67
N GLN A 22 51.86 -5.75 -11.06
CA GLN A 22 52.69 -6.68 -10.26
C GLN A 22 53.38 -7.80 -11.06
N SER A 23 52.98 -8.08 -12.31
CA SER A 23 53.60 -9.16 -13.12
C SER A 23 55.06 -8.90 -13.54
N TYR A 24 55.50 -7.63 -13.59
CA TYR A 24 56.88 -7.31 -13.98
C TYR A 24 57.92 -7.70 -12.90
N LEU A 25 57.51 -7.75 -11.63
CA LEU A 25 58.41 -8.08 -10.52
C LEU A 25 58.79 -9.56 -10.54
N TYR A 26 57.83 -10.44 -10.81
CA TYR A 26 58.05 -11.90 -10.85
C TYR A 26 58.86 -12.34 -12.07
N ILE A 27 58.72 -11.65 -13.22
CA ILE A 27 59.51 -11.93 -14.43
C ILE A 27 60.98 -11.52 -14.24
N ALA A 28 61.24 -10.42 -13.54
CA ALA A 28 62.61 -9.96 -13.26
C ALA A 28 63.36 -10.92 -12.31
N ILE A 29 62.68 -11.46 -11.30
CA ILE A 29 63.26 -12.41 -10.33
C ILE A 29 63.59 -13.76 -11.02
N ALA A 30 62.72 -14.23 -11.93
CA ALA A 30 62.96 -15.46 -12.69
C ALA A 30 64.12 -15.36 -13.69
N ALA A 31 64.35 -14.19 -14.30
CA ALA A 31 65.42 -13.98 -15.27
C ALA A 31 66.82 -13.99 -14.64
N VAL A 32 66.97 -13.52 -13.40
CA VAL A 32 68.27 -13.50 -12.70
C VAL A 32 68.67 -14.90 -12.21
N LEU A 33 67.70 -15.73 -11.79
CA LEU A 33 67.96 -17.10 -11.34
C LEU A 33 68.26 -18.07 -12.49
N GLY A 34 67.79 -17.79 -13.72
CA GLY A 34 68.04 -18.63 -14.89
C GLY A 34 69.46 -18.54 -15.47
N ILE A 35 70.19 -17.45 -15.22
CA ILE A 35 71.51 -17.20 -15.84
C ILE A 35 72.67 -17.79 -15.01
N ALA A 36 72.46 -18.07 -13.72
CA ALA A 36 73.52 -18.58 -12.84
C ALA A 36 73.77 -20.10 -12.94
N LEU A 37 72.86 -20.88 -13.54
CA LEU A 37 72.96 -22.35 -13.58
C LEU A 37 73.29 -22.95 -14.96
N GLY A 38 73.45 -22.12 -16.01
CA GLY A 38 73.49 -22.60 -17.40
C GLY A 38 74.83 -22.49 -18.15
N GLY A 39 75.97 -22.32 -17.48
CA GLY A 39 77.15 -21.73 -18.13
C GLY A 39 78.48 -22.50 -18.10
N LEU A 40 78.56 -23.82 -18.27
CA LEU A 40 79.86 -24.50 -18.50
C LEU A 40 79.77 -25.79 -19.33
N ILE A 41 79.78 -25.70 -20.67
CA ILE A 41 80.36 -26.68 -21.63
C ILE A 41 80.59 -25.90 -22.95
N GLY A 42 81.73 -25.81 -23.64
CA GLY A 42 83.10 -26.26 -23.45
C GLY A 42 83.89 -25.78 -24.69
N SER A 43 85.14 -25.32 -24.53
CA SER A 43 86.07 -25.19 -25.67
C SER A 43 87.35 -25.95 -25.36
N SER A 44 87.54 -27.01 -26.11
CA SER A 44 88.73 -27.85 -26.17
C SER A 44 89.90 -27.05 -26.73
N VAL A 45 90.91 -26.73 -25.91
CA VAL A 45 92.27 -26.53 -26.41
C VAL A 45 93.27 -27.13 -25.42
N THR A 46 93.71 -28.35 -25.70
CA THR A 46 95.03 -28.85 -25.30
C THR A 46 96.06 -28.06 -26.11
N THR A 47 97.21 -27.57 -25.60
CA THR A 47 98.08 -28.00 -24.51
C THR A 47 99.08 -26.85 -24.21
N SER A 48 99.71 -26.90 -23.02
CA SER A 48 100.86 -26.08 -22.54
C SER A 48 100.62 -25.05 -21.41
N ARG A 49 99.61 -25.21 -20.53
CA ARG A 49 99.54 -24.42 -19.27
C ARG A 49 98.98 -25.16 -18.04
N TRP A 50 99.13 -26.47 -17.96
CA TRP A 50 98.52 -27.28 -16.88
C TRP A 50 99.18 -27.13 -15.50
N GLU A 51 100.40 -26.61 -15.38
CA GLU A 51 101.08 -26.49 -14.08
C GLU A 51 100.84 -25.11 -13.41
N ALA A 52 100.79 -24.04 -14.21
CA ALA A 52 100.45 -22.69 -13.74
C ALA A 52 98.94 -22.54 -13.44
N SER A 53 98.08 -23.36 -14.08
CA SER A 53 96.65 -23.33 -13.83
C SER A 53 96.26 -24.03 -12.53
N TYR A 54 96.98 -25.07 -12.07
CA TYR A 54 96.68 -25.72 -10.79
C TYR A 54 96.97 -24.81 -9.57
N GLN A 55 98.09 -24.08 -9.57
CA GLN A 55 98.40 -23.11 -8.51
C GLN A 55 97.48 -21.88 -8.53
N ALA A 56 97.07 -21.43 -9.72
CA ALA A 56 96.08 -20.36 -9.86
C ALA A 56 94.68 -20.82 -9.42
N LEU A 57 94.31 -22.07 -9.69
CA LEU A 57 93.02 -22.64 -9.28
C LEU A 57 92.93 -22.81 -7.77
N GLN A 58 94.02 -23.21 -7.10
CA GLN A 58 94.05 -23.36 -5.64
C GLN A 58 93.93 -22.01 -4.91
N ASN A 59 94.65 -20.99 -5.39
CA ASN A 59 94.50 -19.62 -4.87
C ASN A 59 93.10 -19.04 -5.15
N GLN A 60 92.48 -19.37 -6.29
CA GLN A 60 91.11 -18.96 -6.59
C GLN A 60 90.07 -19.69 -5.74
N LEU A 61 90.29 -20.96 -5.40
CA LEU A 61 89.39 -21.76 -4.55
C LEU A 61 89.44 -21.30 -3.09
N GLU A 62 90.62 -20.90 -2.60
CA GLU A 62 90.81 -20.30 -1.28
C GLU A 62 90.22 -18.88 -1.21
N GLN A 63 90.38 -18.08 -2.27
CA GLN A 63 89.71 -16.78 -2.40
C GLN A 63 88.17 -16.92 -2.51
N LEU A 64 87.66 -17.94 -3.19
CA LEU A 64 86.23 -18.23 -3.29
C LEU A 64 85.63 -18.71 -1.97
N ASN A 65 86.36 -19.48 -1.15
CA ASN A 65 85.91 -19.88 0.18
C ASN A 65 85.89 -18.70 1.17
N ASN A 66 86.88 -17.81 1.09
CA ASN A 66 86.90 -16.58 1.87
C ASN A 66 85.82 -15.58 1.42
N ALA A 67 85.61 -15.44 0.10
CA ALA A 67 84.52 -14.63 -0.45
C ALA A 67 83.14 -15.20 -0.11
N LYS A 68 82.97 -16.54 -0.09
CA LYS A 68 81.72 -17.18 0.30
C LYS A 68 81.38 -16.96 1.78
N THR A 69 82.39 -16.91 2.65
CA THR A 69 82.20 -16.66 4.10
C THR A 69 81.99 -15.19 4.43
N GLU A 70 82.56 -14.26 3.65
CA GLU A 70 82.23 -12.83 3.75
C GLU A 70 80.85 -12.52 3.15
N VAL A 71 80.51 -13.11 2.01
CA VAL A 71 79.19 -12.94 1.37
C VAL A 71 78.09 -13.60 2.20
N SER A 72 78.33 -14.73 2.88
CA SER A 72 77.33 -15.32 3.78
C SER A 72 77.09 -14.48 5.03
N LYS A 73 78.15 -13.88 5.61
CA LYS A 73 78.02 -12.96 6.76
C LYS A 73 77.39 -11.63 6.37
N ALA A 74 77.74 -11.10 5.19
CA ALA A 74 77.09 -9.91 4.63
C ALA A 74 75.63 -10.20 4.23
N ALA A 75 75.33 -11.41 3.76
CA ALA A 75 73.97 -11.88 3.50
C ALA A 75 73.16 -11.97 4.79
N GLU A 76 73.66 -12.59 5.86
CA GLU A 76 72.99 -12.65 7.18
C GLU A 76 72.72 -11.26 7.77
N ILE A 77 73.69 -10.33 7.67
CA ILE A 77 73.53 -8.95 8.14
C ILE A 77 72.55 -8.16 7.24
N SER A 78 72.52 -8.44 5.93
CA SER A 78 71.57 -7.81 5.02
C SER A 78 70.16 -8.41 5.10
N GLU A 79 70.02 -9.70 5.39
CA GLU A 79 68.76 -10.39 5.64
C GLU A 79 68.14 -9.89 6.94
N GLN A 80 68.91 -9.75 8.04
CA GLN A 80 68.39 -9.18 9.29
C GLN A 80 67.90 -7.72 9.14
N ASN A 81 68.67 -6.87 8.46
CA ASN A 81 68.26 -5.48 8.22
C ASN A 81 67.09 -5.37 7.21
N GLN A 82 67.01 -6.27 6.22
CA GLN A 82 65.87 -6.32 5.29
C GLN A 82 64.63 -6.93 5.94
N GLU A 83 64.77 -7.86 6.87
CA GLU A 83 63.68 -8.48 7.60
C GLU A 83 63.08 -7.52 8.61
N GLU A 84 63.89 -6.74 9.34
CA GLU A 84 63.40 -5.62 10.16
C GLU A 84 62.69 -4.56 9.30
N ALA A 85 63.26 -4.17 8.16
CA ALA A 85 62.63 -3.22 7.24
C ALA A 85 61.35 -3.76 6.58
N TRP A 86 61.27 -5.08 6.37
CA TRP A 86 60.11 -5.75 5.80
C TRP A 86 59.00 -5.90 6.85
N GLN A 87 59.33 -6.28 8.08
CA GLN A 87 58.38 -6.29 9.19
C GLN A 87 57.82 -4.88 9.43
N HIS A 88 58.67 -3.86 9.42
CA HIS A 88 58.22 -2.48 9.61
C HIS A 88 57.28 -1.98 8.48
N LYS A 89 57.51 -2.41 7.23
CA LYS A 89 56.63 -2.14 6.09
C LYS A 89 55.33 -2.95 6.15
N MET A 90 55.41 -4.21 6.57
CA MET A 90 54.26 -5.09 6.76
C MET A 90 53.34 -4.56 7.85
N GLU A 91 53.92 -4.11 8.96
CA GLU A 91 53.21 -3.52 10.09
C GLU A 91 52.59 -2.18 9.69
N GLN A 92 53.31 -1.31 8.97
CA GLN A 92 52.72 -0.10 8.38
C GLN A 92 51.57 -0.39 7.39
N ALA A 93 51.69 -1.44 6.58
CA ALA A 93 50.64 -1.81 5.63
C ALA A 93 49.41 -2.38 6.36
N LEU A 94 49.62 -3.21 7.37
CA LEU A 94 48.57 -3.72 8.26
C LEU A 94 47.87 -2.58 9.00
N GLU A 95 48.62 -1.61 9.51
CA GLU A 95 48.10 -0.48 10.26
C GLU A 95 47.28 0.46 9.38
N LYS A 96 47.77 0.78 8.17
CA LYS A 96 46.98 1.51 7.16
C LYS A 96 45.70 0.78 6.77
N GLN A 97 45.81 -0.53 6.53
CA GLN A 97 44.64 -1.34 6.19
C GLN A 97 43.64 -1.33 7.35
N ARG A 98 44.11 -1.44 8.60
CA ARG A 98 43.28 -1.39 9.80
C ARG A 98 42.60 -0.03 9.98
N GLU A 99 43.30 1.07 9.69
CA GLU A 99 42.72 2.42 9.67
C GLU A 99 41.64 2.54 8.59
N GLU A 100 41.87 2.03 7.38
CA GLU A 100 40.87 2.02 6.30
C GLU A 100 39.62 1.21 6.67
N TRP A 101 39.79 0.00 7.24
CA TRP A 101 38.68 -0.82 7.72
C TRP A 101 37.91 -0.15 8.85
N GLN A 102 38.60 0.53 9.78
CA GLN A 102 37.93 1.30 10.84
C GLN A 102 37.16 2.49 10.27
N ALA A 103 37.74 3.21 9.30
CA ALA A 103 37.06 4.32 8.64
C ALA A 103 35.81 3.84 7.87
N GLU A 104 35.92 2.70 7.16
CA GLU A 104 34.78 2.11 6.45
C GLU A 104 33.70 1.60 7.40
N ALA A 105 34.08 0.93 8.50
CA ALA A 105 33.15 0.50 9.55
C ALA A 105 32.37 1.68 10.14
N VAL A 106 33.06 2.77 10.47
CA VAL A 106 32.42 3.99 10.99
C VAL A 106 31.47 4.63 9.98
N GLN A 107 31.79 4.60 8.68
CA GLN A 107 30.90 5.10 7.63
C GLN A 107 29.67 4.20 7.49
N ARG A 108 29.84 2.87 7.50
CA ARG A 108 28.74 1.91 7.45
C ARG A 108 27.81 2.07 8.65
N ASP A 109 28.34 2.22 9.85
CA ASP A 109 27.54 2.46 11.06
C ASP A 109 26.70 3.74 10.96
N LYS A 110 27.26 4.82 10.38
CA LYS A 110 26.50 6.05 10.11
C LYS A 110 25.35 5.82 9.15
N TYR A 111 25.59 5.07 8.06
CA TYR A 111 24.54 4.74 7.09
C TYR A 111 23.45 3.85 7.70
N VAL A 112 23.82 2.86 8.52
CA VAL A 112 22.86 2.00 9.24
C VAL A 112 22.03 2.84 10.20
N ALA A 113 22.66 3.72 10.99
CA ALA A 113 21.94 4.61 11.91
C ALA A 113 21.00 5.58 11.17
N GLU A 114 21.39 6.10 10.00
CA GLU A 114 20.52 6.95 9.19
C GLU A 114 19.33 6.16 8.62
N LEU A 115 19.57 4.94 8.14
CA LEU A 115 18.53 4.03 7.64
C LEU A 115 17.55 3.65 8.74
N GLU A 116 18.03 3.29 9.93
CA GLU A 116 17.20 3.00 11.10
C GLU A 116 16.33 4.20 11.47
N LYS A 117 16.91 5.41 11.49
CA LYS A 117 16.17 6.64 11.74
C LYS A 117 15.09 6.90 10.69
N ARG A 118 15.40 6.67 9.41
CA ARG A 118 14.42 6.81 8.32
C ARG A 118 13.31 5.76 8.42
N ASN A 119 13.64 4.52 8.75
CA ASN A 119 12.65 3.46 8.98
C ASN A 119 11.71 3.82 10.14
N LEU A 120 12.25 4.24 11.29
CA LEU A 120 11.43 4.67 12.42
C LEU A 120 10.51 5.85 12.06
N ASN A 121 11.03 6.82 11.29
CA ASN A 121 10.22 7.94 10.83
C ASN A 121 9.11 7.50 9.87
N LEU A 122 9.43 6.61 8.92
CA LEU A 122 8.45 6.07 7.98
C LEU A 122 7.38 5.22 8.69
N GLU A 123 7.77 4.38 9.66
CA GLU A 123 6.83 3.63 10.49
C GLU A 123 5.91 4.56 11.26
N GLN A 124 6.44 5.65 11.83
CA GLN A 124 5.64 6.65 12.52
C GLN A 124 4.65 7.33 11.56
N GLN A 125 5.11 7.80 10.39
CA GLN A 125 4.22 8.42 9.39
C GLN A 125 3.15 7.45 8.89
N LEU A 126 3.51 6.19 8.68
CA LEU A 126 2.57 5.16 8.23
C LEU A 126 1.50 4.92 9.30
N ASN A 127 1.89 4.89 10.57
CA ASN A 127 0.95 4.74 11.67
C ASN A 127 0.03 5.98 11.82
N GLU A 128 0.57 7.19 11.68
CA GLU A 128 -0.21 8.43 11.67
C GLU A 128 -1.23 8.46 10.51
N GLN A 129 -0.80 8.10 9.30
CA GLN A 129 -1.68 8.00 8.13
C GLN A 129 -2.76 6.94 8.31
N LYS A 130 -2.42 5.78 8.90
CA LYS A 130 -3.39 4.72 9.18
C LYS A 130 -4.45 5.18 10.17
N MET A 131 -4.06 5.86 11.26
CA MET A 131 -5.00 6.45 12.21
C MET A 131 -5.88 7.51 11.56
N ALA A 132 -5.31 8.37 10.71
CA ALA A 132 -6.08 9.38 9.97
C ALA A 132 -7.09 8.75 8.99
N LEU A 133 -6.71 7.67 8.31
CA LEU A 133 -7.60 6.90 7.43
C LEU A 133 -8.73 6.24 8.21
N GLU A 134 -8.44 5.60 9.34
CA GLU A 134 -9.46 4.99 10.19
C GLU A 134 -10.46 6.04 10.73
N LEU A 135 -9.96 7.19 11.18
CA LEU A 135 -10.81 8.30 11.64
C LEU A 135 -11.68 8.84 10.50
N THR A 136 -11.09 9.07 9.32
CA THR A 136 -11.81 9.58 8.15
C THR A 136 -12.87 8.57 7.69
N ASN A 137 -12.55 7.28 7.69
CA ASN A 137 -13.49 6.22 7.33
C ASN A 137 -14.64 6.14 8.35
N ALA A 138 -14.36 6.26 9.65
CA ALA A 138 -15.39 6.32 10.68
C ALA A 138 -16.32 7.52 10.50
N GLN A 139 -15.76 8.71 10.23
CA GLN A 139 -16.54 9.92 9.94
C GLN A 139 -17.37 9.77 8.66
N ASN A 140 -16.79 9.23 7.59
CA ASN A 140 -17.50 9.00 6.32
C ASN A 140 -18.67 8.02 6.49
N ASN A 141 -18.46 6.92 7.21
CA ASN A 141 -19.53 5.98 7.54
C ASN A 141 -20.64 6.62 8.38
N GLN A 142 -20.28 7.49 9.33
CA GLN A 142 -21.26 8.22 10.13
C GLN A 142 -22.05 9.23 9.28
N LEU A 143 -21.38 9.97 8.39
CA LEU A 143 -22.01 10.89 7.46
C LEU A 143 -22.92 10.16 6.47
N ASN A 144 -22.49 9.03 5.91
CA ASN A 144 -23.33 8.21 5.02
C ASN A 144 -24.58 7.71 5.73
N ARG A 145 -24.48 7.23 6.99
CA ARG A 145 -25.65 6.85 7.79
C ARG A 145 -26.58 8.02 8.04
N GLN A 146 -26.03 9.21 8.32
CA GLN A 146 -26.84 10.42 8.50
C GLN A 146 -27.56 10.83 7.21
N ALA A 147 -26.88 10.77 6.07
CA ALA A 147 -27.47 11.05 4.77
C ALA A 147 -28.59 10.03 4.44
N ASP A 148 -28.36 8.74 4.66
CA ASP A 148 -29.34 7.68 4.43
C ASP A 148 -30.58 7.83 5.32
N MET A 149 -30.39 8.17 6.60
CA MET A 149 -31.50 8.50 7.50
C MET A 149 -32.28 9.73 7.01
N GLN A 150 -31.61 10.78 6.52
CA GLN A 150 -32.28 11.96 5.98
C GLN A 150 -33.08 11.63 4.71
N VAL A 151 -32.52 10.82 3.81
CA VAL A 151 -33.23 10.35 2.60
C VAL A 151 -34.46 9.55 2.99
N THR A 152 -34.33 8.60 3.91
CA THR A 152 -35.46 7.79 4.38
C THR A 152 -36.54 8.64 5.03
N MET A 153 -36.17 9.64 5.85
CA MET A 153 -37.13 10.58 6.46
C MET A 153 -37.85 11.41 5.39
N LEU A 154 -37.12 11.92 4.39
CA LEU A 154 -37.71 12.68 3.29
C LEU A 154 -38.66 11.83 2.44
N GLU A 155 -38.29 10.59 2.13
CA GLU A 155 -39.16 9.67 1.39
C GLU A 155 -40.44 9.34 2.16
N ARG A 156 -40.34 9.01 3.45
CA ARG A 156 -41.50 8.78 4.32
C ARG A 156 -42.37 10.02 4.45
N SER A 157 -41.76 11.20 4.58
CA SER A 157 -42.52 12.46 4.64
C SER A 157 -43.31 12.69 3.36
N ARG A 158 -42.70 12.42 2.20
CA ARG A 158 -43.36 12.56 0.90
C ARG A 158 -44.53 11.59 0.78
N GLU A 159 -44.37 10.35 1.22
CA GLU A 159 -45.44 9.35 1.23
C GLU A 159 -46.60 9.81 2.13
N LEU A 160 -46.30 10.30 3.34
CA LEU A 160 -47.29 10.84 4.27
C LEU A 160 -48.06 12.02 3.65
N PHE A 161 -47.37 13.00 3.05
CA PHE A 161 -48.01 14.14 2.39
C PHE A 161 -48.87 13.73 1.19
N GLN A 162 -48.44 12.73 0.41
CA GLN A 162 -49.23 12.20 -0.69
C GLN A 162 -50.51 11.52 -0.19
N ARG A 163 -50.41 10.75 0.89
CA ARG A 163 -51.56 10.10 1.53
C ARG A 163 -52.50 11.14 2.12
N GLU A 164 -51.99 12.16 2.81
CA GLU A 164 -52.76 13.27 3.36
C GLU A 164 -53.55 14.00 2.27
N LEU A 165 -52.90 14.33 1.14
CA LEU A 165 -53.55 15.00 0.02
C LEU A 165 -54.68 14.15 -0.56
N LYS A 166 -54.46 12.85 -0.74
CA LYS A 166 -55.47 11.93 -1.25
C LYS A 166 -56.67 11.84 -0.31
N ILE A 167 -56.44 11.70 1.00
CA ILE A 167 -57.50 11.66 2.00
C ILE A 167 -58.27 12.99 2.00
N LYS A 168 -57.59 14.14 1.93
CA LYS A 168 -58.25 15.45 1.83
C LYS A 168 -59.15 15.57 0.60
N GLN A 169 -58.73 15.06 -0.55
CA GLN A 169 -59.54 15.04 -1.77
C GLN A 169 -60.77 14.13 -1.63
N GLU A 170 -60.60 12.93 -1.06
CA GLU A 170 -61.71 11.99 -0.79
C GLU A 170 -62.71 12.60 0.19
N LEU A 171 -62.21 13.24 1.25
CA LEU A 171 -63.03 13.93 2.26
C LEU A 171 -63.81 15.09 1.63
N GLU A 172 -63.18 15.90 0.77
CA GLU A 172 -63.89 16.96 0.03
C GLU A 172 -65.00 16.39 -0.87
N GLY A 173 -64.75 15.26 -1.54
CA GLY A 173 -65.74 14.56 -2.36
C GLY A 173 -66.94 14.08 -1.53
N LEU A 174 -66.67 13.42 -0.41
CA LEU A 174 -67.69 12.95 0.54
C LEU A 174 -68.48 14.12 1.15
N GLN A 175 -67.81 15.23 1.47
CA GLN A 175 -68.45 16.43 1.99
C GLN A 175 -69.43 17.02 0.98
N LYS A 176 -69.03 17.11 -0.30
CA LYS A 176 -69.90 17.57 -1.40
C LYS A 176 -71.09 16.63 -1.62
N GLU A 177 -70.86 15.31 -1.57
CA GLU A 177 -71.95 14.34 -1.70
C GLU A 177 -72.95 14.50 -0.55
N ARG A 178 -72.46 14.60 0.70
CA ARG A 178 -73.28 14.84 1.89
C ARG A 178 -74.07 16.14 1.79
N ASP A 179 -73.42 17.24 1.40
CA ASP A 179 -74.05 18.56 1.25
C ASP A 179 -75.11 18.57 0.15
N SER A 180 -74.99 17.71 -0.87
CA SER A 180 -76.00 17.53 -1.92
C SER A 180 -77.18 16.64 -1.49
N LEU A 181 -76.95 15.67 -0.60
CA LEU A 181 -77.95 14.69 -0.14
C LEU A 181 -78.77 15.21 1.05
N VAL A 182 -78.16 15.93 1.99
CA VAL A 182 -78.85 16.51 3.16
C VAL A 182 -80.08 17.35 2.79
N PRO A 183 -80.05 18.27 1.80
CA PRO A 183 -81.25 19.01 1.41
C PRO A 183 -82.31 18.12 0.75
N LYS A 184 -81.90 17.13 -0.06
CA LYS A 184 -82.82 16.16 -0.68
C LYS A 184 -83.52 15.31 0.38
N LEU A 185 -82.78 14.89 1.42
CA LEU A 185 -83.32 14.15 2.55
C LEU A 185 -84.42 14.93 3.29
N LYS A 186 -84.25 16.26 3.44
CA LYS A 186 -85.28 17.12 4.05
C LYS A 186 -86.56 17.20 3.20
N VAL A 187 -86.45 17.11 1.88
CA VAL A 187 -87.60 17.09 0.96
C VAL A 187 -88.28 15.72 1.03
N LEU A 188 -87.52 14.63 0.87
CA LEU A 188 -88.02 13.26 0.97
C LEU A 188 -88.71 12.98 2.31
N LYS A 189 -88.16 13.52 3.41
CA LYS A 189 -88.80 13.41 4.74
C LYS A 189 -90.18 14.07 4.77
N LYS A 190 -90.33 15.26 4.19
CA LYS A 190 -91.65 15.93 4.11
C LYS A 190 -92.62 15.14 3.24
N GLU A 191 -92.15 14.54 2.15
CA GLU A 191 -92.97 13.73 1.25
C GLU A 191 -93.44 12.43 1.94
N CYS A 192 -92.55 11.75 2.68
CA CYS A 192 -92.91 10.59 3.50
C CYS A 192 -93.87 10.98 4.64
N ASP A 193 -93.63 12.11 5.34
CA ASP A 193 -94.55 12.61 6.38
C ASP A 193 -95.96 12.86 5.80
N ILE A 194 -96.07 13.47 4.61
CA ILE A 194 -97.37 13.69 3.92
C ILE A 194 -98.06 12.38 3.55
N TYR A 195 -97.30 11.38 3.07
CA TYR A 195 -97.80 10.04 2.76
C TYR A 195 -98.34 9.35 4.03
N LEU A 196 -97.56 9.35 5.11
CA LEU A 196 -97.93 8.73 6.40
C LEU A 196 -99.12 9.42 7.07
N GLU A 197 -99.25 10.74 6.93
CA GLU A 197 -100.38 11.51 7.44
C GLU A 197 -101.66 11.35 6.58
N GLY A 198 -101.57 10.72 5.41
CA GLY A 198 -102.71 10.50 4.50
C GLY A 198 -103.31 11.79 3.93
N LYS A 199 -102.55 12.89 3.91
CA LYS A 199 -103.04 14.24 3.59
C LYS A 199 -103.08 14.56 2.09
N SER A 200 -102.54 13.72 1.21
CA SER A 200 -102.62 13.92 -0.24
C SER A 200 -102.90 12.62 -0.99
N TRP A 201 -103.66 12.74 -2.08
CA TRP A 201 -103.98 11.63 -3.00
C TRP A 201 -102.84 11.36 -4.00
N ASP A 202 -101.85 12.26 -4.04
CA ASP A 202 -100.71 12.29 -4.98
C ASP A 202 -99.39 11.89 -4.30
N ALA A 203 -99.45 11.42 -3.04
CA ALA A 203 -98.27 10.97 -2.32
C ALA A 203 -97.76 9.64 -2.91
N GLN A 204 -96.52 9.65 -3.41
CA GLN A 204 -95.88 8.46 -3.97
C GLN A 204 -95.61 7.44 -2.85
N SER A 205 -95.98 6.19 -3.07
CA SER A 205 -95.77 5.11 -2.09
C SER A 205 -94.30 4.79 -1.83
N ASP A 206 -93.40 5.20 -2.73
CA ASP A 206 -91.96 4.98 -2.64
C ASP A 206 -91.21 6.11 -1.91
N ALA A 207 -91.91 7.14 -1.40
CA ALA A 207 -91.29 8.29 -0.75
C ALA A 207 -90.52 7.90 0.53
N CYS A 208 -91.08 7.00 1.34
CA CYS A 208 -90.43 6.52 2.57
C CYS A 208 -89.25 5.59 2.28
N ASP A 209 -89.35 4.72 1.26
CA ASP A 209 -88.23 3.86 0.84
C ASP A 209 -87.04 4.70 0.33
N LYS A 210 -87.31 5.73 -0.50
CA LYS A 210 -86.30 6.69 -0.97
C LYS A 210 -85.68 7.49 0.17
N GLN A 211 -86.47 7.86 1.19
CA GLN A 211 -85.95 8.52 2.38
C GLN A 211 -84.98 7.60 3.13
N ASP A 212 -85.36 6.36 3.37
CA ASP A 212 -84.54 5.40 4.12
C ASP A 212 -83.24 5.07 3.38
N GLU A 213 -83.30 4.89 2.06
CA GLU A 213 -82.13 4.71 1.21
C GLU A 213 -81.19 5.93 1.28
N ALA A 214 -81.72 7.15 1.13
CA ALA A 214 -80.94 8.37 1.23
C ALA A 214 -80.35 8.57 2.65
N ASN A 215 -81.08 8.20 3.70
CA ASN A 215 -80.62 8.29 5.08
C ASN A 215 -79.48 7.29 5.36
N SER A 216 -79.61 6.06 4.86
CA SER A 216 -78.56 5.04 4.92
C SER A 216 -77.30 5.51 4.19
N ARG A 217 -77.44 6.10 3.00
CA ARG A 217 -76.31 6.66 2.25
C ARG A 217 -75.62 7.80 2.99
N VAL A 218 -76.38 8.74 3.57
CA VAL A 218 -75.82 9.83 4.39
C VAL A 218 -75.07 9.26 5.61
N SER A 219 -75.64 8.27 6.30
CA SER A 219 -74.97 7.63 7.44
C SER A 219 -73.65 6.96 7.05
N GLN A 220 -73.60 6.30 5.88
CA GLN A 220 -72.35 5.72 5.36
C GLN A 220 -71.31 6.80 5.05
N ILE A 221 -71.73 7.90 4.43
CA ILE A 221 -70.86 9.03 4.12
C ILE A 221 -70.31 9.66 5.40
N ASP A 222 -71.14 9.89 6.41
CA ASP A 222 -70.70 10.45 7.70
C ASP A 222 -69.71 9.53 8.42
N GLN A 223 -69.90 8.21 8.32
CA GLN A 223 -68.93 7.24 8.84
C GLN A 223 -67.59 7.34 8.10
N MET A 224 -67.60 7.37 6.77
CA MET A 224 -66.37 7.51 5.97
C MET A 224 -65.65 8.84 6.24
N ILE A 225 -66.40 9.95 6.35
CA ILE A 225 -65.84 11.25 6.73
C ILE A 225 -65.12 11.14 8.09
N ARG A 226 -65.74 10.49 9.08
CA ARG A 226 -65.13 10.33 10.40
C ARG A 226 -63.85 9.49 10.35
N VAL A 227 -63.84 8.40 9.58
CA VAL A 227 -62.62 7.58 9.39
C VAL A 227 -61.51 8.42 8.77
N HIS A 228 -61.80 9.14 7.68
CA HIS A 228 -60.80 9.99 7.05
C HIS A 228 -60.32 11.14 7.94
N GLN A 229 -61.17 11.68 8.83
CA GLN A 229 -60.75 12.66 9.83
C GLN A 229 -59.78 12.06 10.84
N MET A 230 -60.05 10.85 11.34
CA MET A 230 -59.12 10.13 12.23
C MET A 230 -57.80 9.82 11.52
N ASP A 231 -57.84 9.39 10.25
CA ASP A 231 -56.62 9.13 9.47
C ASP A 231 -55.78 10.42 9.31
N LEU A 232 -56.41 11.59 9.14
CA LEU A 232 -55.70 12.87 9.08
C LEU A 232 -55.07 13.26 10.43
N GLU A 233 -55.75 12.96 11.53
CA GLU A 233 -55.20 13.17 12.89
C GLU A 233 -53.98 12.26 13.14
N GLU A 234 -54.06 11.00 12.72
CA GLU A 234 -52.95 10.05 12.82
C GLU A 234 -51.76 10.49 11.96
N ILE A 235 -52.00 10.91 10.71
CA ILE A 235 -50.93 11.45 9.84
C ILE A 235 -50.28 12.68 10.46
N LYS A 236 -51.07 13.56 11.08
CA LYS A 236 -50.54 14.74 11.77
C LYS A 236 -49.66 14.36 12.96
N ALA A 237 -50.08 13.38 13.77
CA ALA A 237 -49.27 12.87 14.86
C ALA A 237 -47.95 12.24 14.37
N LEU A 238 -48.00 11.48 13.27
CA LEU A 238 -46.81 10.91 12.64
C LEU A 238 -45.88 11.99 12.07
N SER A 239 -46.42 13.09 11.52
CA SER A 239 -45.62 14.25 11.07
C SER A 239 -44.87 14.89 12.24
N GLU A 240 -45.56 15.12 13.36
CA GLU A 240 -44.97 15.71 14.56
C GLU A 240 -43.87 14.81 15.16
N GLU A 241 -44.04 13.49 15.15
CA GLU A 241 -43.01 12.53 15.59
C GLU A 241 -41.76 12.55 14.71
N ILE A 242 -41.93 12.71 13.40
CA ILE A 242 -40.85 12.81 12.41
C ILE A 242 -40.16 14.18 12.46
N GLY A 243 -40.73 15.16 13.17
CA GLY A 243 -40.18 16.50 13.34
C GLY A 243 -40.53 17.46 12.19
N LEU A 244 -41.67 17.23 11.53
CA LEU A 244 -42.23 18.03 10.44
C LEU A 244 -43.45 18.85 10.88
#